data_AF-A0A4V7ICP3-F1
#
_entry.id   AF-A0A4V7ICP3-F1
#
_cell.length_a   1.000
_cell.length_b   1.000
_cell.length_c   1.000
_cell.angle_alpha   90.00
_cell.angle_beta   90.00
_cell.angle_gamma   90.00
#
_symmetry.space_group_name_H-M   'P 1'
#
loop_
_entity.id
_entity.type
_entity.pdbx_description
1 polymer ?
#
loop_
_entity_poly.entity_id
_entity_poly.type
_entity_poly.pdbx_seq_one_letter_code
_entity_poly.pdbx_strand_id
1 'polypeptide(L)'
;MYACVRYLEFYGCQRGDHTLIGELSMKKLTTLAMALGLAISGSALAQDTLALAVSTLDNPFFVTLKEGAEKKAQELGYRLVVLDSQNDPAKELANVEDLTVRGAKVLLVNPTDSDAVGNAVAIANKKNIPVITLDRGANKGVVVSHIASDNVAGGKMAGDFIADKVGKNAKVIQLEGIAGTSAARERGEGFKQSVEANNFEVLASQPADFDRTKGLNVMENLLASHGSAKAVFAQNDEMALGALRAIKAAKKEIIVVGFDGTDDAVKAVEGGYLAATIAQQPEKIGELGVETADKLLKGEKVEAQIPVPLKVISK
;
A
#
# COMPACT_ATOMS: atom_id res chain seq x y z
N MET A 1 32.74 12.21 -67.95
CA MET A 1 31.77 11.52 -68.82
C MET A 1 30.58 12.44 -68.97
N TYR A 2 30.14 12.71 -70.22
CA TYR A 2 28.99 13.50 -70.72
C TYR A 2 28.10 14.32 -69.74
N ALA A 3 27.54 15.51 -70.04
CA ALA A 3 27.61 16.56 -71.07
C ALA A 3 26.22 17.23 -71.14
N CYS A 4 26.12 18.41 -71.80
CA CYS A 4 24.89 19.11 -72.24
C CYS A 4 24.01 19.79 -71.15
N VAL A 5 23.32 20.92 -71.41
CA VAL A 5 23.30 21.92 -72.52
C VAL A 5 22.69 23.22 -71.93
N ARG A 6 23.36 24.39 -71.99
CA ARG A 6 23.11 25.52 -72.94
C ARG A 6 21.63 25.93 -73.07
N TYR A 7 21.21 27.11 -72.59
CA TYR A 7 20.99 28.37 -73.37
C TYR A 7 20.02 29.29 -72.56
N LEU A 8 19.72 30.58 -72.81
CA LEU A 8 20.02 31.64 -73.82
C LEU A 8 19.82 33.03 -73.11
N GLU A 9 20.69 34.04 -73.37
CA GLU A 9 20.41 35.47 -73.72
C GLU A 9 19.38 36.37 -72.97
N PHE A 10 19.41 37.73 -72.93
CA PHE A 10 20.31 38.81 -73.43
C PHE A 10 20.02 40.15 -72.66
N TYR A 11 20.91 41.16 -72.82
CA TYR A 11 20.77 42.61 -72.50
C TYR A 11 20.80 43.04 -71.01
N GLY A 12 21.50 44.12 -70.62
CA GLY A 12 22.43 44.96 -71.39
C GLY A 12 22.96 46.22 -70.65
N CYS A 13 23.96 46.84 -71.28
CA CYS A 13 24.54 48.19 -71.02
C CYS A 13 25.44 48.44 -69.78
N GLN A 14 26.31 49.46 -69.92
CA GLN A 14 27.51 49.73 -69.10
C GLN A 14 27.52 51.14 -68.48
N ARG A 15 28.30 51.26 -67.38
CA ARG A 15 29.09 52.42 -66.91
C ARG A 15 28.37 53.75 -66.58
N GLY A 16 28.63 54.21 -65.36
CA GLY A 16 28.64 55.61 -64.94
C GLY A 16 29.56 55.73 -63.73
N ASP A 17 30.56 56.62 -63.79
CA ASP A 17 31.70 56.70 -62.86
C ASP A 17 31.55 57.82 -61.82
N HIS A 18 32.16 57.61 -60.63
CA HIS A 18 32.44 58.60 -59.56
C HIS A 18 31.21 59.32 -58.92
N THR A 19 31.19 59.77 -57.65
CA THR A 19 32.25 60.41 -56.83
C THR A 19 31.97 60.26 -55.32
N LEU A 20 32.96 60.57 -54.46
CA LEU A 20 32.92 60.55 -52.98
C LEU A 20 32.08 61.66 -52.31
N ILE A 21 32.09 61.65 -50.96
CA ILE A 21 31.52 62.58 -49.95
C ILE A 21 30.19 62.06 -49.38
N GLY A 22 29.95 61.95 -48.07
CA GLY A 22 30.74 62.25 -46.87
C GLY A 22 29.89 61.96 -45.62
N GLU A 23 30.50 61.71 -44.45
CA GLU A 23 29.77 61.31 -43.24
C GLU A 23 28.85 62.41 -42.68
N LEU A 24 27.68 62.05 -42.13
CA LEU A 24 27.01 62.88 -41.12
C LEU A 24 26.10 62.07 -40.17
N SER A 25 26.40 62.21 -38.89
CA SER A 25 25.84 61.50 -37.73
C SER A 25 24.30 61.49 -37.63
N MET A 26 23.73 60.29 -37.51
CA MET A 26 22.30 60.10 -37.23
C MET A 26 22.04 60.06 -35.71
N LYS A 27 21.66 61.20 -35.14
CA LYS A 27 21.02 61.30 -33.80
C LYS A 27 19.65 61.95 -33.92
N LYS A 28 18.57 61.16 -33.88
CA LYS A 28 17.34 61.43 -33.11
C LYS A 28 16.29 60.30 -33.26
N LEU A 29 15.85 59.84 -32.09
CA LEU A 29 14.59 59.16 -31.73
C LEU A 29 13.63 58.72 -32.85
N THR A 30 13.35 57.42 -32.89
CA THR A 30 12.00 56.88 -33.12
C THR A 30 11.72 55.63 -32.26
N THR A 31 10.88 55.82 -31.26
CA THR A 31 9.79 54.91 -30.84
C THR A 31 10.10 53.46 -30.43
N LEU A 32 10.43 53.32 -29.14
CA LEU A 32 9.82 52.37 -28.18
C LEU A 32 8.92 51.24 -28.75
N ALA A 33 9.46 50.03 -28.84
CA ALA A 33 8.71 48.77 -28.92
C ALA A 33 9.50 47.58 -28.33
N MET A 34 10.07 47.76 -27.13
CA MET A 34 10.73 46.67 -26.41
C MET A 34 9.65 45.79 -25.77
N ALA A 35 9.15 44.81 -26.52
CA ALA A 35 8.25 43.80 -26.01
C ALA A 35 8.97 43.03 -24.88
N LEU A 36 8.54 43.27 -23.64
CA LEU A 36 9.07 42.62 -22.46
C LEU A 36 8.60 41.16 -22.46
N GLY A 37 9.34 40.32 -23.18
CA GLY A 37 9.26 38.86 -23.10
C GLY A 37 9.74 38.38 -21.74
N LEU A 38 8.94 38.65 -20.70
CA LEU A 38 9.02 37.96 -19.42
C LEU A 38 8.77 36.49 -19.69
N ALA A 39 9.86 35.75 -19.89
CA ALA A 39 9.85 34.31 -19.76
C ALA A 39 9.36 34.02 -18.33
N ILE A 40 8.08 33.63 -18.21
CA ILE A 40 7.58 32.93 -17.05
C ILE A 40 8.24 31.55 -17.13
N SER A 41 9.50 31.49 -16.71
CA SER A 41 10.16 30.28 -16.29
C SER A 41 9.41 29.81 -15.06
N GLY A 42 8.28 29.14 -15.28
CA GLY A 42 7.58 28.41 -14.26
C GLY A 42 8.57 27.40 -13.71
N SER A 43 9.16 27.71 -12.56
CA SER A 43 9.94 26.76 -11.80
C SER A 43 9.04 25.55 -11.62
N ALA A 44 9.38 24.43 -12.27
CA ALA A 44 8.76 23.16 -11.94
C ALA A 44 9.10 22.91 -10.48
N LEU A 45 8.18 23.22 -9.57
CA LEU A 45 8.34 23.00 -8.14
C LEU A 45 8.66 21.52 -7.99
N ALA A 46 9.86 21.23 -7.47
CA ALA A 46 10.33 19.87 -7.34
C ALA A 46 9.33 19.11 -6.46
N GLN A 47 8.68 18.10 -7.06
CA GLN A 47 7.55 17.44 -6.44
C GLN A 47 8.01 16.74 -5.16
N ASP A 48 7.45 17.14 -4.02
CA ASP A 48 7.83 16.56 -2.74
C ASP A 48 7.53 15.05 -2.76
N THR A 49 8.46 14.30 -2.17
CA THR A 49 8.50 12.85 -2.30
C THR A 49 8.02 12.19 -1.03
N LEU A 50 6.97 11.41 -1.12
CA LEU A 50 6.53 10.50 -0.07
C LEU A 50 7.12 9.12 -0.34
N ALA A 51 7.37 8.36 0.72
CA ALA A 51 7.88 7.00 0.65
C ALA A 51 6.85 6.01 1.20
N LEU A 52 6.70 4.86 0.57
CA LEU A 52 5.96 3.70 1.07
C LEU A 52 6.87 2.47 1.04
N ALA A 53 7.28 1.99 2.20
CA ALA A 53 7.83 0.64 2.35
C ALA A 53 6.67 -0.31 2.69
N VAL A 54 6.36 -1.27 1.81
CA VAL A 54 5.24 -2.21 1.98
C VAL A 54 5.76 -3.61 2.27
N SER A 55 5.12 -4.36 3.17
CA SER A 55 5.66 -5.65 3.61
C SER A 55 5.80 -6.66 2.48
N THR A 56 4.81 -6.77 1.59
CA THR A 56 4.87 -7.58 0.36
C THR A 56 3.91 -7.03 -0.70
N LEU A 57 4.19 -7.28 -1.98
CA LEU A 57 3.22 -7.12 -3.08
C LEU A 57 2.64 -8.46 -3.60
N ASP A 58 3.01 -9.58 -2.97
CA ASP A 58 2.49 -10.94 -3.28
C ASP A 58 1.15 -11.24 -2.58
N ASN A 59 0.40 -10.19 -2.19
CA ASN A 59 -0.92 -10.30 -1.57
C ASN A 59 -1.83 -9.16 -2.07
N PRO A 60 -3.06 -9.46 -2.58
CA PRO A 60 -3.98 -8.46 -3.10
C PRO A 60 -4.28 -7.29 -2.15
N PHE A 61 -4.36 -7.52 -0.84
CA PHE A 61 -4.62 -6.49 0.17
C PHE A 61 -3.59 -5.35 0.10
N PHE A 62 -2.31 -5.67 -0.03
CA PHE A 62 -1.23 -4.68 -0.10
C PHE A 62 -1.12 -4.02 -1.47
N VAL A 63 -1.55 -4.69 -2.55
CA VAL A 63 -1.71 -4.06 -3.87
C VAL A 63 -2.78 -2.96 -3.80
N THR A 64 -3.95 -3.24 -3.25
CA THR A 64 -5.03 -2.24 -3.10
C THR A 64 -4.65 -1.11 -2.14
N LEU A 65 -3.90 -1.39 -1.07
CA LEU A 65 -3.37 -0.36 -0.17
C LEU A 65 -2.39 0.58 -0.91
N LYS A 66 -1.48 0.01 -1.70
CA LYS A 66 -0.55 0.77 -2.55
C LYS A 66 -1.31 1.65 -3.55
N GLU A 67 -2.32 1.12 -4.23
CA GLU A 67 -3.11 1.84 -5.23
C GLU A 67 -3.85 3.04 -4.61
N GLY A 68 -4.45 2.89 -3.43
CA GLY A 68 -5.06 4.00 -2.69
C GLY A 68 -4.07 5.10 -2.32
N ALA A 69 -2.87 4.72 -1.88
CA ALA A 69 -1.79 5.66 -1.60
C ALA A 69 -1.27 6.37 -2.87
N GLU A 70 -1.05 5.64 -3.98
CA GLU A 70 -0.59 6.21 -5.26
C GLU A 70 -1.60 7.21 -5.82
N LYS A 71 -2.89 6.84 -5.85
CA LYS A 71 -4.02 7.68 -6.27
C LYS A 71 -4.10 8.97 -5.45
N LYS A 72 -4.04 8.87 -4.12
CA LYS A 72 -4.08 10.04 -3.22
C LYS A 72 -2.83 10.92 -3.33
N ALA A 73 -1.66 10.32 -3.53
CA ALA A 73 -0.43 11.08 -3.75
C ALA A 73 -0.50 11.87 -5.05
N GLN A 74 -1.02 11.28 -6.12
CA GLN A 74 -1.26 11.97 -7.38
C GLN A 74 -2.27 13.12 -7.23
N GLU A 75 -3.38 12.89 -6.53
CA GLU A 75 -4.43 13.89 -6.23
C GLU A 75 -3.86 15.11 -5.48
N LEU A 76 -3.02 14.89 -4.47
CA LEU A 76 -2.42 15.94 -3.64
C LEU A 76 -1.11 16.51 -4.22
N GLY A 77 -0.67 16.06 -5.39
CA GLY A 77 0.51 16.58 -6.05
C GLY A 77 1.84 16.10 -5.46
N TYR A 78 1.89 14.94 -4.80
CA TYR A 78 3.12 14.30 -4.32
C TYR A 78 3.64 13.21 -5.27
N ARG A 79 4.96 12.99 -5.27
CA ARG A 79 5.56 11.81 -5.88
C ARG A 79 5.65 10.70 -4.83
N LEU A 80 4.87 9.64 -4.97
CA LEU A 80 5.03 8.45 -4.12
C LEU A 80 6.12 7.53 -4.69
N VAL A 81 7.04 7.10 -3.82
CA VAL A 81 8.00 6.02 -4.10
C VAL A 81 7.61 4.82 -3.29
N VAL A 82 7.25 3.72 -3.96
CA VAL A 82 6.93 2.44 -3.32
C VAL A 82 8.12 1.50 -3.42
N LEU A 83 8.50 0.85 -2.32
CA LEU A 83 9.46 -0.26 -2.28
C LEU A 83 8.84 -1.47 -1.58
N ASP A 84 8.98 -2.64 -2.20
CA ASP A 84 8.50 -3.93 -1.71
C ASP A 84 9.56 -4.61 -0.84
N SER A 85 9.21 -4.89 0.42
CA SER A 85 10.06 -5.54 1.41
C SER A 85 10.04 -7.07 1.34
N GLN A 86 9.15 -7.69 0.55
CA GLN A 86 9.09 -9.15 0.30
C GLN A 86 9.07 -10.03 1.57
N ASN A 87 8.42 -9.55 2.62
CA ASN A 87 8.38 -10.14 3.98
C ASN A 87 9.77 -10.36 4.61
N ASP A 88 10.80 -9.63 4.16
CA ASP A 88 12.16 -9.67 4.69
C ASP A 88 12.49 -8.38 5.48
N PRO A 89 12.66 -8.45 6.81
CA PRO A 89 13.01 -7.28 7.63
C PRO A 89 14.37 -6.65 7.31
N ALA A 90 15.33 -7.42 6.79
CA ALA A 90 16.62 -6.87 6.34
C ALA A 90 16.46 -6.11 5.02
N LYS A 91 15.59 -6.57 4.13
CA LYS A 91 15.20 -5.82 2.93
C LYS A 91 14.38 -4.57 3.28
N GLU A 92 13.47 -4.64 4.25
CA GLU A 92 12.75 -3.47 4.77
C GLU A 92 13.69 -2.40 5.32
N LEU A 93 14.72 -2.81 6.07
CA LEU A 93 15.76 -1.91 6.58
C LEU A 93 16.50 -1.20 5.43
N ALA A 94 16.96 -1.97 4.42
CA ALA A 94 17.66 -1.43 3.25
C ALA A 94 16.76 -0.52 2.38
N ASN A 95 15.47 -0.87 2.25
CA ASN A 95 14.46 -0.04 1.58
C ASN A 95 14.35 1.33 2.28
N VAL A 96 14.27 1.37 3.62
CA VAL A 96 14.18 2.62 4.37
C VAL A 96 15.48 3.44 4.31
N GLU A 97 16.65 2.80 4.24
CA GLU A 97 17.92 3.48 3.98
C GLU A 97 17.93 4.18 2.60
N ASP A 98 17.52 3.49 1.54
CA ASP A 98 17.41 4.07 0.19
C ASP A 98 16.41 5.24 0.14
N LEU A 99 15.21 5.06 0.67
CA LEU A 99 14.16 6.09 0.72
C LEU A 99 14.61 7.35 1.46
N THR A 100 15.39 7.16 2.52
CA THR A 100 15.99 8.24 3.32
C THR A 100 17.07 9.00 2.52
N VAL A 101 17.92 8.30 1.76
CA VAL A 101 18.92 8.94 0.88
C VAL A 101 18.25 9.68 -0.29
N ARG A 102 17.13 9.15 -0.79
CA ARG A 102 16.33 9.73 -1.90
C ARG A 102 15.49 10.94 -1.50
N GLY A 103 15.62 11.43 -0.27
CA GLY A 103 15.02 12.68 0.20
C GLY A 103 13.51 12.60 0.46
N ALA A 104 13.01 11.42 0.86
CA ALA A 104 11.62 11.27 1.29
C ALA A 104 11.29 12.24 2.44
N LYS A 105 10.12 12.89 2.34
CA LYS A 105 9.63 13.89 3.30
C LYS A 105 8.85 13.27 4.44
N VAL A 106 8.17 12.15 4.18
CA VAL A 106 7.46 11.31 5.16
C VAL A 106 7.67 9.86 4.75
N LEU A 107 7.91 8.97 5.72
CA LEU A 107 7.92 7.53 5.52
C LEU A 107 6.57 6.94 5.94
N LEU A 108 5.82 6.43 4.98
CA LEU A 108 4.77 5.44 5.21
C LEU A 108 5.44 4.06 5.26
N VAL A 109 5.16 3.27 6.28
CA VAL A 109 5.67 1.90 6.39
C VAL A 109 4.56 0.94 6.79
N ASN A 110 4.45 -0.18 6.09
CA ASN A 110 3.67 -1.34 6.52
C ASN A 110 4.67 -2.43 6.95
N PRO A 111 4.96 -2.55 8.27
CA PRO A 111 5.99 -3.44 8.80
C PRO A 111 5.92 -4.89 8.31
N THR A 112 7.09 -5.45 8.00
CA THR A 112 7.27 -6.90 7.87
C THR A 112 7.09 -7.61 9.22
N ASP A 113 7.63 -7.03 10.29
CA ASP A 113 7.53 -7.49 11.68
C ASP A 113 7.49 -6.27 12.62
N SER A 114 6.58 -6.26 13.60
CA SER A 114 6.31 -5.09 14.45
C SER A 114 7.45 -4.75 15.42
N ASP A 115 8.36 -5.69 15.70
CA ASP A 115 9.53 -5.45 16.56
C ASP A 115 10.80 -5.15 15.76
N ALA A 116 11.03 -5.86 14.65
CA ALA A 116 12.22 -5.71 13.81
C ALA A 116 12.25 -4.37 13.07
N VAL A 117 11.08 -3.88 12.62
CA VAL A 117 10.94 -2.58 11.91
C VAL A 117 11.45 -1.39 12.73
N GLY A 118 11.54 -1.52 14.06
CA GLY A 118 12.04 -0.46 14.94
C GLY A 118 13.43 0.08 14.57
N ASN A 119 14.28 -0.75 13.97
CA ASN A 119 15.58 -0.30 13.44
C ASN A 119 15.41 0.61 12.20
N ALA A 120 14.48 0.28 11.30
CA ALA A 120 14.16 1.10 10.13
C ALA A 120 13.48 2.42 10.54
N VAL A 121 12.53 2.37 11.48
CA VAL A 121 11.92 3.58 12.07
C VAL A 121 13.00 4.49 12.68
N ALA A 122 13.96 3.92 13.40
CA ALA A 122 15.07 4.69 13.99
C ALA A 122 16.00 5.35 12.94
N ILE A 123 16.14 4.79 11.73
CA ILE A 123 16.91 5.40 10.63
C ILE A 123 16.20 6.66 10.12
N ALA A 124 14.89 6.57 9.86
CA ALA A 124 14.07 7.71 9.46
C ALA A 124 14.06 8.80 10.56
N ASN A 125 13.88 8.41 11.83
CA ASN A 125 13.89 9.35 12.96
C ASN A 125 15.22 10.10 13.09
N LYS A 126 16.38 9.41 12.97
CA LYS A 126 17.73 10.05 13.00
C LYS A 126 17.94 11.09 11.89
N LYS A 127 17.11 11.07 10.85
CA LYS A 127 17.16 11.97 9.70
C LYS A 127 16.02 13.01 9.72
N ASN A 128 15.26 13.06 10.82
CA ASN A 128 14.08 13.90 11.01
C ASN A 128 12.97 13.65 9.97
N ILE A 129 12.90 12.43 9.42
CA ILE A 129 11.80 12.00 8.56
C ILE A 129 10.69 11.46 9.48
N PRO A 130 9.50 12.08 9.52
CA PRO A 130 8.35 11.55 10.27
C PRO A 130 7.91 10.21 9.68
N VAL A 131 7.48 9.31 10.57
CA VAL A 131 7.05 7.95 10.21
C VAL A 131 5.58 7.77 10.53
N ILE A 132 4.82 7.19 9.60
CA ILE A 132 3.43 6.75 9.75
C ILE A 132 3.39 5.25 9.50
N THR A 133 2.82 4.48 10.42
CA THR A 133 2.68 3.02 10.29
C THR A 133 1.30 2.64 9.75
N LEU A 134 1.24 1.86 8.67
CA LEU A 134 0.00 1.46 7.99
C LEU A 134 -0.27 -0.04 8.19
N ASP A 135 -1.51 -0.40 8.53
CA ASP A 135 -2.03 -1.78 8.79
C ASP A 135 -1.37 -2.52 9.97
N ARG A 136 -0.04 -2.44 10.13
CA ARG A 136 0.73 -2.99 11.25
C ARG A 136 1.47 -1.88 11.98
N GLY A 137 1.50 -1.93 13.30
CA GLY A 137 2.22 -0.97 14.15
C GLY A 137 3.71 -1.33 14.30
N ALA A 138 4.49 -0.37 14.78
CA ALA A 138 5.87 -0.59 15.22
C ALA A 138 5.95 -0.48 16.76
N ASN A 139 6.54 -1.48 17.42
CA ASN A 139 6.68 -1.55 18.87
C ASN A 139 7.82 -0.64 19.39
N LYS A 140 8.68 -0.12 18.50
CA LYS A 140 9.90 0.64 18.81
C LYS A 140 10.13 1.75 17.79
N GLY A 141 10.81 2.81 18.21
CA GLY A 141 11.02 4.03 17.41
C GLY A 141 9.92 5.07 17.63
N VAL A 142 10.05 6.22 16.97
CA VAL A 142 9.08 7.33 17.05
C VAL A 142 8.19 7.29 15.80
N VAL A 143 6.92 6.98 16.01
CA VAL A 143 5.86 6.99 15.00
C VAL A 143 4.93 8.16 15.30
N VAL A 144 4.54 8.91 14.27
CA VAL A 144 3.71 10.12 14.40
C VAL A 144 2.22 9.78 14.36
N SER A 145 1.84 8.79 13.55
CA SER A 145 0.47 8.28 13.46
C SER A 145 0.49 6.81 13.04
N HIS A 146 -0.44 6.01 13.56
CA HIS A 146 -0.72 4.66 13.08
C HIS A 146 -2.12 4.59 12.50
N ILE A 147 -2.26 3.99 11.33
CA ILE A 147 -3.51 3.88 10.58
C ILE A 147 -3.77 2.40 10.27
N ALA A 148 -4.78 1.82 10.90
CA ALA A 148 -5.12 0.40 10.76
C ALA A 148 -6.58 0.16 11.14
N SER A 149 -7.09 -1.02 10.80
CA SER A 149 -8.35 -1.50 11.36
C SER A 149 -8.23 -1.90 12.83
N ASP A 150 -9.34 -1.87 13.56
CA ASP A 150 -9.41 -2.46 14.91
C ASP A 150 -9.39 -3.99 14.81
N ASN A 151 -8.18 -4.55 14.73
CA ASN A 151 -7.93 -5.98 14.58
C ASN A 151 -8.48 -6.82 15.76
N VAL A 152 -8.55 -6.25 16.97
CA VAL A 152 -9.14 -6.92 18.15
C VAL A 152 -10.65 -7.03 17.99
N ALA A 153 -11.32 -5.93 17.65
CA ALA A 153 -12.75 -5.97 17.34
C ALA A 153 -13.03 -6.93 16.15
N GLY A 154 -12.20 -6.91 15.11
CA GLY A 154 -12.34 -7.80 13.96
C GLY A 154 -12.19 -9.28 14.29
N GLY A 155 -11.17 -9.66 15.07
CA GLY A 155 -10.97 -11.03 15.53
C GLY A 155 -12.16 -11.52 16.36
N LYS A 156 -12.72 -10.64 17.18
CA LYS A 156 -13.95 -10.90 17.94
C LYS A 156 -15.17 -11.06 17.04
N MET A 157 -15.35 -10.20 16.03
CA MET A 157 -16.44 -10.33 15.05
C MET A 157 -16.39 -11.68 14.32
N ALA A 158 -15.20 -12.18 13.97
CA ALA A 158 -15.05 -13.49 13.34
C ALA A 158 -15.48 -14.64 14.28
N GLY A 159 -15.06 -14.60 15.55
CA GLY A 159 -15.43 -15.61 16.54
C GLY A 159 -16.90 -15.57 16.94
N ASP A 160 -17.50 -14.38 17.04
CA ASP A 160 -18.92 -14.19 17.31
C ASP A 160 -19.77 -14.72 16.13
N PHE A 161 -19.39 -14.41 14.88
CA PHE A 161 -20.06 -14.97 13.70
C PHE A 161 -19.98 -16.50 13.65
N ILE A 162 -18.85 -17.10 14.06
CA ILE A 162 -18.74 -18.56 14.20
C ILE A 162 -19.76 -19.07 15.24
N ALA A 163 -19.92 -18.39 16.39
CA ALA A 163 -20.88 -18.79 17.41
C ALA A 163 -22.32 -18.77 16.89
N ASP A 164 -22.69 -17.75 16.11
CA ASP A 164 -24.01 -17.62 15.50
C ASP A 164 -24.31 -18.73 14.47
N LYS A 165 -23.28 -19.29 13.81
CA LYS A 165 -23.45 -20.33 12.77
C LYS A 165 -23.36 -21.77 13.29
N VAL A 166 -22.49 -22.07 14.26
CA VAL A 166 -22.26 -23.45 14.76
C VAL A 166 -22.55 -23.63 16.25
N GLY A 167 -22.93 -22.57 16.97
CA GLY A 167 -23.30 -22.62 18.37
C GLY A 167 -22.11 -22.59 19.35
N LYS A 168 -22.43 -22.47 20.64
CA LYS A 168 -21.47 -22.53 21.74
C LYS A 168 -20.88 -23.93 21.91
N ASN A 169 -19.68 -24.01 22.51
CA ASN A 169 -18.91 -25.26 22.65
C ASN A 169 -18.51 -25.92 21.32
N ALA A 170 -18.55 -25.17 20.21
CA ALA A 170 -18.05 -25.63 18.93
C ALA A 170 -16.55 -25.94 19.00
N LYS A 171 -16.14 -27.01 18.32
CA LYS A 171 -14.73 -27.32 18.05
C LYS A 171 -14.22 -26.42 16.93
N VAL A 172 -13.21 -25.60 17.20
CA VAL A 172 -12.70 -24.60 16.27
C VAL A 172 -11.21 -24.77 16.01
N ILE A 173 -10.75 -24.29 14.85
CA ILE A 173 -9.34 -24.14 14.50
C ILE A 173 -9.08 -22.67 14.18
N GLN A 174 -7.90 -22.17 14.55
CA GLN A 174 -7.41 -20.86 14.13
C GLN A 174 -6.16 -21.02 13.24
N LEU A 175 -6.18 -20.39 12.08
CA LEU A 175 -5.00 -20.20 11.24
C LEU A 175 -4.48 -18.77 11.48
N GLU A 176 -3.35 -18.69 12.16
CA GLU A 176 -2.70 -17.43 12.54
C GLU A 176 -1.90 -16.85 11.37
N GLY A 177 -1.76 -15.53 11.35
CA GLY A 177 -0.86 -14.84 10.44
C GLY A 177 0.60 -14.91 10.89
N ILE A 178 1.39 -13.95 10.43
CA ILE A 178 2.80 -13.82 10.82
C ILE A 178 2.87 -13.41 12.30
N ALA A 179 3.39 -14.28 13.16
CA ALA A 179 3.37 -14.13 14.62
C ALA A 179 4.03 -12.84 15.17
N GLY A 180 4.98 -12.26 14.42
CA GLY A 180 5.64 -10.99 14.76
C GLY A 180 4.84 -9.73 14.42
N THR A 181 3.67 -9.86 13.77
CA THR A 181 2.85 -8.70 13.37
C THR A 181 1.79 -8.35 14.40
N SER A 182 1.56 -7.06 14.60
CA SER A 182 0.46 -6.54 15.42
C SER A 182 -0.91 -7.07 14.99
N ALA A 183 -1.16 -7.09 13.67
CA ALA A 183 -2.41 -7.59 13.09
C ALA A 183 -2.71 -9.05 13.48
N ALA A 184 -1.74 -9.98 13.39
CA ALA A 184 -1.96 -11.37 13.77
C ALA A 184 -2.22 -11.54 15.28
N ARG A 185 -1.45 -10.81 16.11
CA ARG A 185 -1.60 -10.80 17.57
C ARG A 185 -2.97 -10.28 18.00
N GLU A 186 -3.39 -9.14 17.46
CA GLU A 186 -4.65 -8.49 17.79
C GLU A 186 -5.87 -9.28 17.30
N ARG A 187 -5.81 -9.85 16.07
CA ARG A 187 -6.86 -10.76 15.57
C ARG A 187 -6.98 -12.01 16.45
N GLY A 188 -5.86 -12.51 16.97
CA GLY A 188 -5.83 -13.65 17.91
C GLY A 188 -6.41 -13.30 19.28
N GLU A 189 -6.09 -12.12 19.81
CA GLU A 189 -6.68 -11.62 21.06
C GLU A 189 -8.19 -11.43 20.94
N GLY A 190 -8.66 -10.82 19.84
CA GLY A 190 -10.08 -10.67 19.56
C GLY A 190 -10.81 -12.01 19.48
N PHE A 191 -10.27 -12.96 18.72
CA PHE A 191 -10.86 -14.29 18.61
C PHE A 191 -10.88 -15.05 19.95
N LYS A 192 -9.83 -14.90 20.77
CA LYS A 192 -9.77 -15.47 22.12
C LYS A 192 -10.91 -14.95 23.01
N GLN A 193 -11.29 -13.68 22.92
CA GLN A 193 -12.44 -13.15 23.67
C GLN A 193 -13.75 -13.87 23.27
N SER A 194 -13.94 -14.19 21.99
CA SER A 194 -15.09 -14.97 21.51
C SER A 194 -15.02 -16.46 21.89
N VAL A 195 -13.82 -17.05 21.91
CA VAL A 195 -13.57 -18.40 22.44
C VAL A 195 -14.03 -18.50 23.89
N GLU A 196 -13.63 -17.55 24.73
CA GLU A 196 -14.01 -17.50 26.15
C GLU A 196 -15.52 -17.26 26.34
N ALA A 197 -16.11 -16.31 25.60
CA ALA A 197 -17.55 -15.99 25.70
C ALA A 197 -18.50 -17.11 25.21
N ASN A 198 -18.02 -17.97 24.31
CA ASN A 198 -18.79 -19.07 23.71
C ASN A 198 -18.30 -20.46 24.12
N ASN A 199 -17.31 -20.54 25.01
CA ASN A 199 -16.68 -21.77 25.50
C ASN A 199 -16.21 -22.70 24.37
N PHE A 200 -15.61 -22.16 23.30
CA PHE A 200 -15.15 -22.96 22.16
C PHE A 200 -14.02 -23.91 22.56
N GLU A 201 -14.04 -25.12 21.99
CA GLU A 201 -12.94 -26.07 22.10
C GLU A 201 -11.94 -25.80 20.95
N VAL A 202 -10.89 -25.03 21.23
CA VAL A 202 -9.84 -24.75 20.23
C VAL A 202 -8.99 -26.01 20.04
N LEU A 203 -9.20 -26.71 18.92
CA LEU A 203 -8.48 -27.94 18.60
C LEU A 203 -7.03 -27.67 18.18
N ALA A 204 -6.80 -26.55 17.50
CA ALA A 204 -5.49 -26.06 17.10
C ALA A 204 -5.51 -24.55 16.84
N SER A 205 -4.41 -23.88 17.14
CA SER A 205 -4.08 -22.53 16.69
C SER A 205 -2.66 -22.59 16.15
N GLN A 206 -2.47 -22.33 14.86
CA GLN A 206 -1.17 -22.48 14.18
C GLN A 206 -0.95 -21.41 13.10
N PRO A 207 0.28 -20.90 12.94
CA PRO A 207 0.60 -19.93 11.90
C PRO A 207 0.64 -20.56 10.51
N ALA A 208 0.05 -19.85 9.56
CA ALA A 208 0.19 -20.03 8.13
C ALA A 208 0.64 -18.73 7.43
N ASP A 209 1.20 -17.78 8.19
CA ASP A 209 1.95 -16.61 7.73
C ASP A 209 1.24 -15.70 6.72
N PHE A 210 -0.10 -15.62 6.78
CA PHE A 210 -0.94 -14.88 5.83
C PHE A 210 -0.85 -15.35 4.36
N ASP A 211 -0.32 -16.56 4.11
CA ASP A 211 -0.09 -17.12 2.78
C ASP A 211 -1.11 -18.22 2.41
N ARG A 212 -1.54 -18.21 1.14
CA ARG A 212 -2.53 -19.15 0.58
C ARG A 212 -2.02 -20.58 0.53
N THR A 213 -0.73 -20.78 0.26
CA THR A 213 -0.13 -22.12 0.13
C THR A 213 0.13 -22.76 1.50
N LYS A 214 0.64 -21.99 2.46
CA LYS A 214 0.75 -22.40 3.86
C LYS A 214 -0.62 -22.65 4.48
N GLY A 215 -1.62 -21.80 4.20
CA GLY A 215 -3.00 -22.00 4.66
C GLY A 215 -3.58 -23.33 4.20
N LEU A 216 -3.34 -23.72 2.94
CA LEU A 216 -3.65 -25.05 2.42
C LEU A 216 -2.91 -26.15 3.21
N ASN A 217 -1.58 -26.10 3.24
CA ASN A 217 -0.75 -27.17 3.81
C ASN A 217 -0.98 -27.38 5.32
N VAL A 218 -1.11 -26.30 6.09
CA VAL A 218 -1.42 -26.35 7.53
C VAL A 218 -2.82 -26.93 7.73
N MET A 219 -3.82 -26.49 6.95
CA MET A 219 -5.17 -27.05 7.07
C MET A 219 -5.23 -28.53 6.69
N GLU A 220 -4.53 -28.98 5.63
CA GLU A 220 -4.45 -30.40 5.27
C GLU A 220 -3.89 -31.26 6.42
N ASN A 221 -2.81 -30.81 7.06
CA ASN A 221 -2.23 -31.47 8.23
C ASN A 221 -3.21 -31.48 9.43
N LEU A 222 -3.82 -30.34 9.74
CA LEU A 222 -4.78 -30.24 10.84
C LEU A 222 -6.05 -31.05 10.62
N LEU A 223 -6.50 -31.26 9.38
CA LEU A 223 -7.66 -32.12 9.08
C LEU A 223 -7.41 -33.61 9.43
N ALA A 224 -6.15 -34.06 9.41
CA ALA A 224 -5.80 -35.44 9.76
C ALA A 224 -6.00 -35.75 11.26
N SER A 225 -5.62 -34.81 12.15
CA SER A 225 -5.77 -34.96 13.61
C SER A 225 -7.03 -34.31 14.19
N HIS A 226 -7.57 -33.29 13.52
CA HIS A 226 -8.67 -32.44 14.03
C HIS A 226 -9.87 -32.36 13.08
N GLY A 227 -10.07 -33.35 12.20
CA GLY A 227 -11.20 -33.46 11.28
C GLY A 227 -12.60 -33.61 11.91
N SER A 228 -12.75 -33.26 13.20
CA SER A 228 -14.03 -33.05 13.92
C SER A 228 -14.35 -31.57 14.20
N ALA A 229 -13.46 -30.65 13.80
CA ALA A 229 -13.72 -29.21 13.82
C ALA A 229 -15.03 -28.86 13.11
N LYS A 230 -15.68 -27.80 13.56
CA LYS A 230 -16.92 -27.23 13.00
C LYS A 230 -16.68 -25.92 12.29
N ALA A 231 -15.69 -25.15 12.73
CA ALA A 231 -15.30 -23.89 12.11
C ALA A 231 -13.77 -23.71 12.07
N VAL A 232 -13.32 -22.93 11.09
CA VAL A 232 -11.97 -22.36 11.02
C VAL A 232 -12.10 -20.85 11.01
N PHE A 233 -11.38 -20.16 11.90
CA PHE A 233 -11.05 -18.75 11.71
C PHE A 233 -9.67 -18.67 11.05
N ALA A 234 -9.60 -18.11 9.85
CA ALA A 234 -8.35 -17.76 9.20
C ALA A 234 -8.13 -16.25 9.33
N GLN A 235 -7.00 -15.85 9.91
CA GLN A 235 -6.72 -14.44 10.17
C GLN A 235 -6.50 -13.59 8.90
N ASN A 236 -6.49 -14.19 7.71
CA ASN A 236 -6.73 -13.50 6.45
C ASN A 236 -7.38 -14.40 5.37
N ASP A 237 -7.83 -13.76 4.31
CA ASP A 237 -8.51 -14.37 3.18
C ASP A 237 -7.63 -15.32 2.37
N GLU A 238 -6.33 -15.02 2.20
CA GLU A 238 -5.40 -15.94 1.53
C GLU A 238 -5.34 -17.30 2.24
N MET A 239 -5.15 -17.30 3.56
CA MET A 239 -5.19 -18.52 4.36
C MET A 239 -6.59 -19.16 4.35
N ALA A 240 -7.67 -18.38 4.35
CA ALA A 240 -9.04 -18.89 4.26
C ALA A 240 -9.29 -19.65 2.95
N LEU A 241 -8.84 -19.10 1.81
CA LEU A 241 -8.96 -19.71 0.49
C LEU A 241 -8.10 -20.98 0.37
N GLY A 242 -6.91 -20.97 0.97
CA GLY A 242 -6.08 -22.18 1.14
C GLY A 242 -6.79 -23.27 1.94
N ALA A 243 -7.34 -22.91 3.11
CA ALA A 243 -8.06 -23.82 3.98
C ALA A 243 -9.31 -24.42 3.32
N LEU A 244 -10.08 -23.62 2.58
CA LEU A 244 -11.25 -24.08 1.82
C LEU A 244 -10.88 -25.16 0.79
N ARG A 245 -9.71 -25.04 0.14
CA ARG A 245 -9.21 -26.07 -0.78
C ARG A 245 -8.89 -27.38 -0.05
N ALA A 246 -8.24 -27.32 1.13
CA ALA A 246 -7.99 -28.51 1.97
C ALA A 246 -9.29 -29.20 2.40
N ILE A 247 -10.24 -28.43 2.94
CA ILE A 247 -11.54 -28.89 3.45
C ILE A 247 -12.35 -29.55 2.32
N LYS A 248 -12.37 -28.94 1.13
CA LYS A 248 -13.04 -29.48 -0.06
C LYS A 248 -12.39 -30.78 -0.55
N ALA A 249 -11.05 -30.86 -0.58
CA ALA A 249 -10.33 -32.08 -0.97
C ALA A 249 -10.61 -33.23 0.01
N ALA A 250 -10.65 -32.94 1.32
CA ALA A 250 -10.99 -33.90 2.37
C ALA A 250 -12.49 -34.25 2.45
N LYS A 251 -13.35 -33.63 1.63
CA LYS A 251 -14.82 -33.78 1.64
C LYS A 251 -15.43 -33.54 3.03
N LYS A 252 -14.94 -32.50 3.72
CA LYS A 252 -15.39 -32.11 5.06
C LYS A 252 -16.37 -30.94 5.01
N GLU A 253 -17.33 -30.93 5.92
CA GLU A 253 -18.26 -29.82 6.13
C GLU A 253 -17.80 -29.02 7.36
N ILE A 254 -17.03 -27.98 7.12
CA ILE A 254 -16.44 -27.09 8.13
C ILE A 254 -16.60 -25.67 7.60
N ILE A 255 -17.21 -24.78 8.38
CA ILE A 255 -17.35 -23.38 7.96
C ILE A 255 -15.99 -22.68 8.08
N VAL A 256 -15.70 -21.74 7.17
CA VAL A 256 -14.49 -20.92 7.24
C VAL A 256 -14.89 -19.46 7.30
N VAL A 257 -14.28 -18.70 8.20
CA VAL A 257 -14.36 -17.24 8.27
C VAL A 257 -12.99 -16.66 7.98
N GLY A 258 -12.93 -15.77 6.98
CA GLY A 258 -11.73 -15.03 6.59
C GLY A 258 -11.66 -13.62 7.17
N PHE A 259 -10.70 -12.85 6.69
CA PHE A 259 -10.42 -11.46 7.07
C PHE A 259 -9.73 -10.78 5.89
N ASP A 260 -9.99 -9.48 5.68
CA ASP A 260 -9.49 -8.56 4.63
C ASP A 260 -10.60 -8.11 3.68
N GLY A 261 -11.50 -9.00 3.24
CA GLY A 261 -12.58 -8.65 2.31
C GLY A 261 -12.12 -8.54 0.86
N THR A 262 -11.12 -9.33 0.48
CA THR A 262 -10.56 -9.37 -0.87
C THR A 262 -11.59 -9.84 -1.91
N ASP A 263 -11.40 -9.43 -3.16
CA ASP A 263 -12.20 -9.82 -4.32
C ASP A 263 -12.44 -11.34 -4.44
N ASP A 264 -11.39 -12.15 -4.21
CA ASP A 264 -11.48 -13.63 -4.24
C ASP A 264 -12.35 -14.16 -3.10
N ALA A 265 -12.23 -13.59 -1.90
CA ALA A 265 -13.02 -14.00 -0.73
C ALA A 265 -14.47 -13.55 -0.83
N VAL A 266 -14.75 -12.35 -1.34
CA VAL A 266 -16.12 -11.87 -1.60
C VAL A 266 -16.81 -12.81 -2.60
N LYS A 267 -16.16 -13.17 -3.71
CA LYS A 267 -16.66 -14.20 -4.65
C LYS A 267 -16.87 -15.56 -3.99
N ALA A 268 -15.99 -15.95 -3.07
CA ALA A 268 -16.14 -17.18 -2.29
C ALA A 268 -17.34 -17.15 -1.32
N VAL A 269 -17.67 -15.99 -0.74
CA VAL A 269 -18.87 -15.77 0.09
C VAL A 269 -20.14 -15.80 -0.75
N GLU A 270 -20.17 -15.09 -1.88
CA GLU A 270 -21.30 -15.09 -2.82
C GLU A 270 -21.63 -16.51 -3.32
N GLY A 271 -20.57 -17.24 -3.70
CA GLY A 271 -20.63 -18.66 -4.09
C GLY A 271 -21.00 -19.62 -2.96
N GLY A 272 -21.03 -19.16 -1.70
CA GLY A 272 -21.36 -19.98 -0.52
C GLY A 272 -20.26 -20.96 -0.09
N TYR A 273 -19.01 -20.75 -0.52
CA TYR A 273 -17.86 -21.55 -0.10
C TYR A 273 -17.23 -21.00 1.19
N LEU A 274 -17.05 -19.68 1.27
CA LEU A 274 -16.62 -18.99 2.48
C LEU A 274 -17.87 -18.53 3.27
N ALA A 275 -17.90 -18.71 4.59
CA ALA A 275 -19.10 -18.38 5.37
C ALA A 275 -19.24 -16.87 5.63
N ALA A 276 -18.11 -16.21 5.88
CA ALA A 276 -17.97 -14.76 5.91
C ALA A 276 -16.50 -14.36 5.76
N THR A 277 -16.25 -13.07 5.50
CA THR A 277 -14.95 -12.43 5.71
C THR A 277 -15.14 -11.12 6.48
N ILE A 278 -14.21 -10.81 7.38
CA ILE A 278 -14.17 -9.51 8.07
C ILE A 278 -13.45 -8.51 7.16
N ALA A 279 -14.23 -7.76 6.38
CA ALA A 279 -13.71 -6.84 5.39
C ALA A 279 -13.05 -5.61 6.03
N GLN A 280 -11.85 -5.32 5.54
CA GLN A 280 -11.06 -4.13 5.80
C GLN A 280 -11.28 -3.10 4.67
N GLN A 281 -10.59 -1.96 4.73
CA GLN A 281 -10.57 -0.96 3.66
C GLN A 281 -9.12 -0.60 3.27
N PRO A 282 -8.37 -1.51 2.60
CA PRO A 282 -6.96 -1.29 2.27
C PRO A 282 -6.70 -0.01 1.47
N GLU A 283 -7.53 0.28 0.44
CA GLU A 283 -7.44 1.54 -0.33
C GLU A 283 -7.52 2.73 0.62
N LYS A 284 -8.44 2.72 1.60
CA LYS A 284 -8.62 3.82 2.53
C LYS A 284 -7.48 3.95 3.55
N ILE A 285 -6.86 2.84 3.97
CA ILE A 285 -5.62 2.88 4.79
C ILE A 285 -4.50 3.60 4.00
N GLY A 286 -4.34 3.26 2.71
CA GLY A 286 -3.38 3.91 1.81
C GLY A 286 -3.65 5.40 1.60
N GLU A 287 -4.90 5.76 1.28
CA GLU A 287 -5.34 7.15 1.14
C GLU A 287 -5.09 7.95 2.43
N LEU A 288 -5.52 7.42 3.59
CA LEU A 288 -5.35 8.09 4.89
C LEU A 288 -3.88 8.26 5.27
N GLY A 289 -3.01 7.33 4.89
CA GLY A 289 -1.56 7.47 5.06
C GLY A 289 -1.01 8.70 4.37
N VAL A 290 -1.44 8.93 3.12
CA VAL A 290 -1.02 10.10 2.33
C VAL A 290 -1.71 11.39 2.79
N GLU A 291 -3.01 11.36 3.12
CA GLU A 291 -3.72 12.51 3.71
C GLU A 291 -3.10 12.95 5.05
N THR A 292 -2.59 11.99 5.84
CA THR A 292 -1.90 12.26 7.10
C THR A 292 -0.48 12.81 6.86
N ALA A 293 0.23 12.29 5.86
CA ALA A 293 1.53 12.83 5.45
C ALA A 293 1.44 14.28 4.94
N ASP A 294 0.44 14.60 4.13
CA ASP A 294 0.15 15.96 3.63
C ASP A 294 -0.06 16.96 4.78
N LYS A 295 -0.90 16.60 5.76
CA LYS A 295 -1.12 17.40 6.99
C LYS A 295 0.18 17.67 7.74
N LEU A 296 1.03 16.66 7.91
CA LEU A 296 2.34 16.84 8.57
C LEU A 296 3.25 17.80 7.82
N LEU A 297 3.28 17.75 6.49
CA LEU A 297 4.09 18.67 5.67
C LEU A 297 3.54 20.11 5.68
N LYS A 298 2.25 20.28 5.93
CA LYS A 298 1.60 21.59 6.17
C LYS A 298 1.77 22.11 7.60
N GLY A 299 2.38 21.32 8.49
CA GLY A 299 2.55 21.66 9.91
C GLY A 299 1.26 21.53 10.75
N GLU A 300 0.27 20.81 10.23
CA GLU A 300 -0.97 20.51 10.95
C GLU A 300 -0.77 19.40 11.99
N LYS A 301 -1.64 19.37 13.00
CA LYS A 301 -1.67 18.27 13.97
C LYS A 301 -2.40 17.07 13.36
N VAL A 302 -1.92 15.87 13.66
CA VAL A 302 -2.56 14.60 13.29
C VAL A 302 -2.83 13.76 14.53
N GLU A 303 -3.78 12.84 14.41
CA GLU A 303 -4.09 11.88 15.47
C GLU A 303 -3.03 10.77 15.50
N ALA A 304 -2.65 10.34 16.70
CA ALA A 304 -1.63 9.29 16.87
C ALA A 304 -2.13 7.89 16.45
N GLN A 305 -3.46 7.70 16.39
CA GLN A 305 -4.14 6.47 16.01
C GLN A 305 -5.36 6.86 15.16
N ILE A 306 -5.46 6.33 13.94
CA ILE A 306 -6.57 6.58 13.02
C ILE A 306 -7.22 5.22 12.68
N PRO A 307 -8.31 4.84 13.37
CA PRO A 307 -8.96 3.56 13.16
C PRO A 307 -9.75 3.55 11.84
N VAL A 308 -9.60 2.48 11.06
CA VAL A 308 -10.35 2.25 9.82
C VAL A 308 -11.47 1.22 10.07
N PRO A 309 -12.75 1.54 9.80
CA PRO A 309 -13.87 0.66 10.09
C PRO A 309 -13.78 -0.73 9.45
N LEU A 310 -14.27 -1.73 10.17
CA LEU A 310 -14.46 -3.10 9.69
C LEU A 310 -15.92 -3.37 9.34
N LYS A 311 -16.15 -4.34 8.45
CA LYS A 311 -17.50 -4.83 8.12
C LYS A 311 -17.50 -6.33 7.91
N VAL A 312 -18.42 -7.06 8.56
CA VAL A 312 -18.68 -8.46 8.19
C VAL A 312 -19.34 -8.51 6.82
N ILE A 313 -18.73 -9.23 5.87
CA ILE A 313 -19.34 -9.63 4.61
C ILE A 313 -19.74 -11.09 4.74
N SER A 314 -21.04 -11.36 4.73
CA SER A 314 -21.65 -12.69 4.58
C SER A 314 -22.66 -12.68 3.45
N LYS A 315 -23.15 -13.86 3.09
CA LYS A 315 -24.39 -14.03 2.32
C LYS A 315 -25.62 -13.65 3.14
#